data_AF-A0A7C4KV60-F1
#
_entry.id   AF-A0A7C4KV60-F1
#
_cell.length_a   1.000
_cell.length_b   1.000
_cell.length_c   1.000
_cell.angle_alpha   90.00
_cell.angle_beta   90.00
_cell.angle_gamma   90.00
#
_symmetry.space_group_name_H-M   'P 1'
#
loop_
_entity.id
_entity.type
_entity.pdbx_description
1 polymer ?
#
loop_
_entity_poly.entity_id
_entity_poly.type
_entity_poly.pdbx_seq_one_letter_code
_entity_poly.pdbx_strand_id
1 'polypeptide(L)'
;MHEALAKDADLAAMGLALVSLQVARVAPSADLEKSLQAPTREAIQQRADEAGFARRANAVEKERAIKQNELQTEIDLAERQAELLSRQGRNRLQSVQAEAEAERARVEAELAREDLAAKAYAEQIEVRSRGEANATRLRQAALLEAERERVGVLKQAPPGVLLAMAAQELAGKIQTIQHLNLTPDLLRDTFQQILRDGTLASPGGGVGERG
;
A
#
# COMPACT_ATOMS: atom_id res chain seq x y z
N MET A 1 13.92 -118.39 -11.39
CA MET A 1 13.40 -118.43 -12.78
C MET A 1 14.38 -119.16 -13.69
N HIS A 2 15.55 -118.60 -14.01
CA HIS A 2 16.57 -119.28 -14.84
C HIS A 2 16.93 -120.68 -14.33
N GLU A 3 17.23 -120.82 -13.03
CA GLU A 3 17.62 -122.11 -12.44
C GLU A 3 16.48 -123.13 -12.35
N ALA A 4 15.23 -122.66 -12.26
CA ALA A 4 14.06 -123.52 -12.20
C ALA A 4 13.72 -124.12 -13.58
N LEU A 5 13.76 -123.31 -14.64
CA LEU A 5 13.56 -123.78 -16.02
C LEU A 5 14.74 -124.61 -16.54
N ALA A 6 15.98 -124.32 -16.11
CA ALA A 6 17.15 -125.11 -16.48
C ALA A 6 17.14 -126.53 -15.90
N LYS A 7 16.38 -126.77 -14.81
CA LYS A 7 16.22 -128.07 -14.14
C LYS A 7 14.83 -128.69 -14.40
N ASP A 8 14.08 -128.16 -15.37
CA ASP A 8 12.74 -128.64 -15.69
C ASP A 8 12.81 -130.03 -16.35
N ALA A 9 12.17 -131.01 -15.70
CA ALA A 9 12.21 -132.41 -16.13
C ALA A 9 11.48 -132.65 -17.46
N ASP A 10 10.48 -131.83 -17.79
CA ASP A 10 9.70 -131.97 -19.02
C ASP A 10 10.53 -131.56 -20.25
N LEU A 11 11.37 -130.53 -20.13
CA LEU A 11 12.30 -130.11 -21.20
C LEU A 11 13.38 -131.16 -21.46
N ALA A 12 13.94 -131.75 -20.39
CA ALA A 12 14.94 -132.80 -20.48
C ALA A 12 14.38 -134.09 -21.10
N ALA A 13 13.13 -134.47 -20.76
CA ALA A 13 12.44 -135.62 -21.34
C ALA A 13 12.18 -135.47 -22.84
N MET A 14 12.03 -134.24 -23.35
CA MET A 14 11.92 -133.93 -24.78
C MET A 14 13.29 -133.78 -25.49
N GLY A 15 14.41 -133.91 -24.77
CA GLY A 15 15.76 -133.78 -25.31
C GLY A 15 16.21 -132.35 -25.62
N LEU A 16 15.55 -131.34 -25.04
CA LEU A 16 15.84 -129.92 -25.27
C LEU A 16 16.68 -129.34 -24.11
N ALA A 17 17.65 -128.48 -24.43
CA ALA A 17 18.50 -127.81 -23.44
C ALA A 17 18.32 -126.28 -23.48
N LEU A 18 18.08 -125.66 -22.33
CA LEU A 18 17.97 -124.20 -22.22
C LEU A 18 19.35 -123.56 -22.37
N VAL A 19 19.57 -122.80 -23.45
CA VAL A 19 20.84 -122.13 -23.72
C VAL A 19 20.88 -120.71 -23.13
N SER A 20 19.79 -119.95 -23.29
CA SER A 20 19.67 -118.62 -22.70
C SER A 20 18.20 -118.24 -22.52
N LEU A 21 17.93 -117.45 -21.48
CA LEU A 21 16.61 -116.89 -21.19
C LEU A 21 16.72 -115.36 -21.21
N GLN A 22 15.96 -114.71 -22.08
CA GLN A 22 15.84 -113.26 -22.12
C GLN A 22 14.40 -112.86 -21.84
N VAL A 23 14.21 -111.97 -20.87
CA VAL A 23 12.90 -111.40 -20.58
C VAL A 23 12.72 -110.16 -21.46
N ALA A 24 11.87 -110.27 -22.48
CA ALA A 24 11.68 -109.20 -23.46
C ALA A 24 10.96 -107.97 -22.88
N ARG A 25 9.99 -108.18 -21.98
CA ARG A 25 9.22 -107.10 -21.37
C ARG A 25 8.69 -107.53 -20.00
N VAL A 26 8.86 -106.66 -19.02
CA VAL A 26 8.13 -106.73 -17.74
C VAL A 26 7.24 -105.50 -17.69
N ALA A 27 5.93 -105.71 -17.63
CA ALA A 27 4.96 -104.63 -17.50
C ALA A 27 4.07 -104.92 -16.29
N PRO A 28 3.79 -103.91 -15.45
CA PRO A 28 2.79 -104.06 -14.40
C PRO A 28 1.41 -104.32 -15.01
N SER A 29 0.52 -104.96 -14.25
CA SER A 29 -0.90 -105.00 -14.59
C SER A 29 -1.48 -103.58 -14.55
N ALA A 30 -2.57 -103.33 -15.29
CA ALA A 30 -3.17 -102.00 -15.41
C ALA A 30 -3.51 -101.34 -14.06
N ASP A 31 -3.90 -102.14 -13.06
CA ASP A 31 -4.20 -101.65 -11.72
C ASP A 31 -2.92 -101.25 -10.96
N LEU A 32 -1.86 -102.07 -11.05
CA LEU A 32 -0.57 -101.77 -10.42
C LEU A 32 0.12 -100.55 -11.06
N GLU A 33 0.01 -100.39 -12.37
CA GLU A 33 0.53 -99.21 -13.07
C GLU A 33 -0.15 -97.92 -12.58
N LYS A 34 -1.48 -97.93 -12.42
CA LYS A 34 -2.22 -96.79 -11.85
C LYS A 34 -1.77 -96.49 -10.42
N SER A 35 -1.59 -97.52 -9.58
CA SER A 35 -1.12 -97.34 -8.19
C SER A 35 0.29 -96.75 -8.13
N LEU A 36 1.20 -97.18 -9.01
CA LEU A 36 2.56 -96.64 -9.09
C LEU A 36 2.60 -95.18 -9.58
N GLN A 37 1.67 -94.79 -10.45
CA GLN A 37 1.58 -93.41 -10.96
C GLN A 37 0.88 -92.43 -10.00
N ALA A 38 -0.03 -92.92 -9.14
CA ALA A 38 -0.83 -92.12 -8.22
C ALA A 38 -0.02 -91.09 -7.40
N PRO A 39 1.06 -91.46 -6.67
CA PRO A 39 1.81 -90.50 -5.84
C PRO A 39 2.45 -89.38 -6.67
N THR A 40 2.90 -89.68 -7.89
CA THR A 40 3.48 -88.68 -8.79
C THR A 40 2.41 -87.70 -9.29
N ARG A 41 1.22 -88.19 -9.66
CA ARG A 41 0.11 -87.31 -10.07
C ARG A 41 -0.33 -86.39 -8.94
N GLU A 42 -0.46 -86.93 -7.74
CA GLU A 42 -0.85 -86.15 -6.56
C GLU A 42 0.19 -85.09 -6.20
N ALA A 43 1.48 -85.42 -6.24
CA ALA A 43 2.56 -84.45 -6.03
C ALA A 43 2.56 -83.33 -7.09
N ILE A 44 2.23 -83.63 -8.35
CA ILE A 44 2.09 -82.60 -9.40
C ILE A 44 0.88 -81.71 -9.12
N GLN A 45 -0.26 -82.31 -8.75
CA GLN A 45 -1.48 -81.58 -8.40
C GLN A 45 -1.22 -80.60 -7.24
N GLN A 46 -0.59 -81.08 -6.18
CA GLN A 46 -0.27 -80.29 -5.00
C GLN A 46 0.68 -79.14 -5.32
N ARG A 47 1.74 -79.37 -6.10
CA ARG A 47 2.64 -78.29 -6.56
C ARG A 47 1.92 -77.26 -7.43
N ALA A 48 0.96 -77.68 -8.25
CA ALA A 48 0.17 -76.77 -9.06
C ALA A 48 -0.71 -75.86 -8.19
N ASP A 49 -1.32 -76.42 -7.15
CA ASP A 49 -2.12 -75.67 -6.18
C ASP A 49 -1.27 -74.70 -5.37
N GLU A 50 -0.12 -75.15 -4.85
CA GLU A 50 0.86 -74.31 -4.14
C GLU A 50 1.33 -73.14 -5.02
N ALA A 51 1.65 -73.39 -6.29
CA ALA A 51 2.01 -72.34 -7.23
C ALA A 51 0.85 -71.36 -7.45
N GLY A 52 -0.39 -71.85 -7.47
CA GLY A 52 -1.59 -71.02 -7.52
C GLY A 52 -1.73 -70.13 -6.28
N PHE A 53 -1.54 -70.67 -5.09
CA PHE A 53 -1.58 -69.93 -3.83
C PHE A 53 -0.44 -68.90 -3.75
N ALA A 54 0.79 -69.28 -4.08
CA ALA A 54 1.94 -68.38 -4.06
C ALA A 54 1.74 -67.19 -5.02
N ARG A 55 1.18 -67.42 -6.21
CA ARG A 55 0.83 -66.34 -7.14
C ARG A 55 -0.22 -65.39 -6.56
N ARG A 56 -1.26 -65.92 -5.91
CA ARG A 56 -2.30 -65.09 -5.26
C ARG A 56 -1.75 -64.30 -4.08
N ALA A 57 -0.92 -64.93 -3.24
CA ALA A 57 -0.27 -64.26 -2.11
C ALA A 57 0.58 -63.08 -2.58
N ASN A 58 1.45 -63.30 -3.57
CA ASN A 58 2.28 -62.24 -4.16
C ASN A 58 1.43 -61.10 -4.76
N ALA A 59 0.31 -61.42 -5.40
CA ALA A 59 -0.60 -60.40 -5.94
C ALA A 59 -1.21 -59.53 -4.82
N VAL A 60 -1.66 -60.15 -3.73
CA VAL A 60 -2.23 -59.44 -2.58
C VAL A 60 -1.18 -58.59 -1.86
N GLU A 61 0.05 -59.08 -1.71
CA GLU A 61 1.15 -58.31 -1.12
C GLU A 61 1.50 -57.09 -1.96
N LYS A 62 1.57 -57.25 -3.29
CA LYS A 62 1.78 -56.12 -4.21
C LYS A 62 0.65 -55.10 -4.14
N GLU A 63 -0.59 -55.56 -4.12
CA GLU A 63 -1.77 -54.68 -3.98
C GLU A 63 -1.73 -53.89 -2.67
N ARG A 64 -1.35 -54.54 -1.56
CA ARG A 64 -1.17 -53.85 -0.27
C ARG A 64 -0.05 -52.82 -0.34
N ALA A 65 1.08 -53.16 -0.94
CA ALA A 65 2.22 -52.25 -1.09
C ALA A 65 1.86 -51.04 -1.95
N ILE A 66 1.11 -51.23 -3.05
CA ILE A 66 0.62 -50.14 -3.90
C ILE A 66 -0.27 -49.21 -3.08
N LYS A 67 -1.27 -49.74 -2.37
CA LYS A 67 -2.18 -48.94 -1.53
C LYS A 67 -1.45 -48.19 -0.42
N GLN A 68 -0.44 -48.79 0.19
CA GLN A 68 0.37 -48.11 1.21
C GLN A 68 1.18 -46.95 0.61
N ASN A 69 1.78 -47.14 -0.57
CA ASN A 69 2.50 -46.07 -1.26
C ASN A 69 1.56 -44.94 -1.70
N GLU A 70 0.36 -45.27 -2.17
CA GLU A 70 -0.67 -44.28 -2.52
C GLU A 70 -1.08 -43.46 -1.31
N LEU A 71 -1.42 -44.11 -0.19
CA LEU A 71 -1.74 -43.42 1.06
C LEU A 71 -0.59 -42.53 1.55
N GLN A 72 0.65 -43.01 1.47
CA GLN A 72 1.81 -42.19 1.84
C GLN A 72 1.94 -40.96 0.93
N THR A 73 1.71 -41.14 -0.37
CA THR A 73 1.75 -40.02 -1.34
C THR A 73 0.64 -38.99 -1.04
N GLU A 74 -0.55 -39.45 -0.66
CA GLU A 74 -1.66 -38.57 -0.27
C GLU A 74 -1.33 -37.78 1.00
N ILE A 75 -0.72 -38.43 2.01
CA ILE A 75 -0.25 -37.77 3.24
C ILE A 75 0.78 -36.69 2.91
N ASP A 76 1.82 -37.04 2.15
CA ASP A 76 2.89 -36.11 1.77
C ASP A 76 2.33 -34.90 1.00
N LEU A 77 1.33 -35.12 0.14
CA LEU A 77 0.66 -34.04 -0.59
C LEU A 77 -0.15 -33.14 0.33
N ALA A 78 -0.91 -33.71 1.27
CA ALA A 78 -1.70 -32.97 2.24
C ALA A 78 -0.81 -32.12 3.16
N GLU A 79 0.32 -32.65 3.60
CA GLU A 79 1.31 -31.89 4.39
C GLU A 79 1.86 -30.70 3.62
N ARG A 80 2.25 -30.91 2.35
CA ARG A 80 2.72 -29.82 1.48
C ARG A 80 1.64 -28.77 1.24
N GLN A 81 0.39 -29.18 1.08
CA GLN A 81 -0.74 -28.25 0.93
C GLN A 81 -0.97 -27.43 2.21
N ALA A 82 -0.90 -28.07 3.38
CA ALA A 82 -1.01 -27.38 4.67
C ALA A 82 0.13 -26.36 4.85
N GLU A 83 1.35 -26.72 4.48
CA GLU A 83 2.49 -25.81 4.51
C GLU A 83 2.29 -24.61 3.54
N LEU A 84 1.84 -24.87 2.31
CA LEU A 84 1.54 -23.83 1.33
C LEU A 84 0.48 -22.85 1.84
N LEU A 85 -0.61 -23.36 2.41
CA LEU A 85 -1.68 -22.53 3.00
C LEU A 85 -1.17 -21.70 4.18
N SER A 86 -0.34 -22.27 5.05
CA SER A 86 0.30 -21.55 6.15
C SER A 86 1.22 -20.43 5.65
N ARG A 87 2.02 -20.70 4.62
CA ARG A 87 2.87 -19.69 3.96
C ARG A 87 2.03 -18.58 3.32
N GLN A 88 0.98 -18.95 2.58
CA GLN A 88 0.05 -17.98 1.97
C GLN A 88 -0.66 -17.12 3.03
N GLY A 89 -1.10 -17.72 4.14
CA GLY A 89 -1.71 -17.01 5.26
C GLY A 89 -0.76 -15.98 5.87
N ARG A 90 0.48 -16.36 6.16
CA ARG A 90 1.52 -15.44 6.66
C ARG A 90 1.81 -14.31 5.67
N ASN A 91 1.99 -14.65 4.39
CA ASN A 91 2.25 -13.64 3.36
C ASN A 91 1.09 -12.64 3.22
N ARG A 92 -0.17 -13.12 3.30
CA ARG A 92 -1.35 -12.25 3.23
C ARG A 92 -1.46 -11.33 4.45
N LEU A 93 -1.17 -11.84 5.65
CA LEU A 93 -1.15 -11.00 6.85
C LEU A 93 -0.04 -9.93 6.74
N GLN A 94 1.14 -10.33 6.29
CA GLN A 94 2.26 -9.41 6.09
C GLN A 94 1.95 -8.35 5.02
N SER A 95 1.29 -8.72 3.92
CA SER A 95 0.92 -7.76 2.87
C SER A 95 -0.10 -6.74 3.38
N VAL A 96 -1.13 -7.20 4.09
CA VAL A 96 -2.14 -6.29 4.68
C VAL A 96 -1.50 -5.36 5.72
N GLN A 97 -0.58 -5.87 6.55
CA GLN A 97 0.16 -5.04 7.50
C GLN A 97 1.02 -3.98 6.79
N ALA A 98 1.78 -4.40 5.78
CA ALA A 98 2.63 -3.49 5.00
C ALA A 98 1.80 -2.41 4.27
N GLU A 99 0.65 -2.77 3.71
CA GLU A 99 -0.29 -1.82 3.09
C GLU A 99 -0.83 -0.82 4.12
N ALA A 100 -1.26 -1.30 5.30
CA ALA A 100 -1.75 -0.44 6.37
C ALA A 100 -0.67 0.51 6.91
N GLU A 101 0.56 0.03 7.06
CA GLU A 101 1.72 0.85 7.46
C GLU A 101 2.06 1.89 6.39
N ALA A 102 2.05 1.51 5.10
CA ALA A 102 2.29 2.42 4.00
C ALA A 102 1.22 3.53 3.93
N GLU A 103 -0.05 3.19 4.09
CA GLU A 103 -1.14 4.17 4.11
C GLU A 103 -1.05 5.09 5.34
N ARG A 104 -0.71 4.57 6.53
CA ARG A 104 -0.45 5.40 7.70
C ARG A 104 0.68 6.39 7.46
N ALA A 105 1.81 5.93 6.93
CA ALA A 105 2.94 6.79 6.61
C ALA A 105 2.60 7.86 5.56
N ARG A 106 1.73 7.55 4.59
CA ARG A 106 1.22 8.52 3.61
C ARG A 106 0.38 9.60 4.26
N VAL A 107 -0.59 9.22 5.08
CA VAL A 107 -1.47 10.17 5.79
C VAL A 107 -0.65 11.04 6.74
N GLU A 108 0.30 10.48 7.48
CA GLU A 108 1.19 11.24 8.35
C GLU A 108 2.03 12.25 7.55
N ALA A 109 2.57 11.83 6.41
CA ALA A 109 3.32 12.73 5.53
C ALA A 109 2.45 13.85 4.93
N GLU A 110 1.20 13.56 4.59
CA GLU A 110 0.24 14.55 4.11
C GLU A 110 -0.13 15.57 5.19
N LEU A 111 -0.49 15.11 6.40
CA LEU A 111 -0.76 15.97 7.54
C LEU A 111 0.44 16.86 7.89
N ALA A 112 1.65 16.30 7.86
CA ALA A 112 2.87 17.08 8.09
C ALA A 112 3.09 18.17 7.02
N ARG A 113 2.75 17.89 5.76
CA ARG A 113 2.79 18.88 4.68
C ARG A 113 1.75 19.97 4.86
N GLU A 114 0.52 19.60 5.22
CA GLU A 114 -0.56 20.54 5.48
C GLU A 114 -0.25 21.45 6.66
N ASP A 115 0.26 20.90 7.77
CA ASP A 115 0.66 21.67 8.95
C ASP A 115 1.80 22.65 8.61
N LEU A 116 2.81 22.20 7.84
CA LEU A 116 3.89 23.07 7.38
C LEU A 116 3.35 24.20 6.50
N ALA A 117 2.44 23.90 5.57
CA ALA A 117 1.82 24.89 4.70
C ALA A 117 0.97 25.90 5.49
N ALA A 118 0.19 25.43 6.47
CA ALA A 118 -0.62 26.27 7.33
C ALA A 118 0.24 27.20 8.18
N LYS A 119 1.34 26.69 8.76
CA LYS A 119 2.31 27.50 9.50
C LYS A 119 2.97 28.56 8.64
N ALA A 120 3.45 28.17 7.46
CA ALA A 120 4.07 29.10 6.51
C ALA A 120 3.08 30.21 6.07
N TYR A 121 1.82 29.84 5.85
CA TYR A 121 0.76 30.80 5.51
C TYR A 121 0.45 31.77 6.66
N ALA A 122 0.36 31.27 7.90
CA ALA A 122 0.14 32.11 9.08
C ALA A 122 1.30 33.09 9.30
N GLU A 123 2.54 32.63 9.17
CA GLU A 123 3.74 33.47 9.24
C GLU A 123 3.74 34.54 8.15
N GLN A 124 3.39 34.17 6.91
CA GLN A 124 3.29 35.13 5.80
C GLN A 124 2.25 36.23 6.08
N ILE A 125 1.07 35.87 6.61
CA ILE A 125 0.05 36.84 7.00
C ILE A 125 0.56 37.77 8.10
N GLU A 126 1.23 37.21 9.11
CA GLU A 126 1.75 37.99 10.24
C GLU A 126 2.80 39.00 9.77
N VAL A 127 3.78 38.56 8.99
CA VAL A 127 4.83 39.41 8.41
C VAL A 127 4.22 40.50 7.54
N ARG A 128 3.25 40.15 6.68
CA ARG A 128 2.56 41.10 5.82
C ARG A 128 1.76 42.13 6.62
N SER A 129 0.95 41.69 7.58
CA SER A 129 0.13 42.57 8.41
C SER A 129 0.99 43.53 9.25
N ARG A 130 2.10 43.04 9.81
CA ARG A 130 3.09 43.89 10.49
C ARG A 130 3.71 44.91 9.54
N GLY A 131 4.10 44.49 8.34
CA GLY A 131 4.62 45.38 7.30
C GLY A 131 3.62 46.48 6.92
N GLU A 132 2.36 46.11 6.69
CA GLU A 132 1.28 47.04 6.35
C GLU A 132 0.95 48.01 7.49
N ALA A 133 0.92 47.53 8.75
CA ALA A 133 0.71 48.36 9.93
C ALA A 133 1.86 49.36 10.11
N ASN A 134 3.11 48.93 9.96
CA ASN A 134 4.28 49.80 10.04
C ASN A 134 4.30 50.83 8.91
N ALA A 135 4.01 50.42 7.67
CA ALA A 135 3.92 51.32 6.53
C ALA A 135 2.80 52.36 6.70
N THR A 136 1.67 51.98 7.31
CA THR A 136 0.56 52.88 7.61
C THR A 136 0.93 53.86 8.72
N ARG A 137 1.55 53.40 9.80
CA ARG A 137 2.04 54.26 10.89
C ARG A 137 3.05 55.28 10.40
N LEU A 138 4.01 54.89 9.57
CA LEU A 138 5.00 55.80 8.99
C LEU A 138 4.33 56.86 8.10
N ARG A 139 3.39 56.45 7.24
CA ARG A 139 2.62 57.40 6.43
C ARG A 139 1.80 58.37 7.28
N GLN A 140 1.10 57.87 8.29
CA GLN A 140 0.31 58.73 9.19
C GLN A 140 1.19 59.69 10.00
N ALA A 141 2.35 59.23 10.49
CA ALA A 141 3.30 60.09 11.18
C ALA A 141 3.81 61.22 10.27
N ALA A 142 4.20 60.89 9.03
CA ALA A 142 4.64 61.87 8.04
C ALA A 142 3.54 62.89 7.70
N LEU A 143 2.28 62.45 7.56
CA LEU A 143 1.14 63.34 7.32
C LEU A 143 0.86 64.26 8.51
N LEU A 144 0.93 63.74 9.74
CA LEU A 144 0.75 64.54 10.96
C LEU A 144 1.87 65.56 11.13
N GLU A 145 3.11 65.21 10.79
CA GLU A 145 4.24 66.13 10.79
C GLU A 145 4.04 67.25 9.77
N ALA A 146 3.70 66.91 8.52
CA ALA A 146 3.38 67.89 7.49
C ALA A 146 2.20 68.80 7.88
N GLU A 147 1.15 68.25 8.51
CA GLU A 147 0.01 69.05 8.98
C GLU A 147 0.41 69.97 10.14
N ARG A 148 1.27 69.51 11.07
CA ARG A 148 1.81 70.35 12.15
C ARG A 148 2.63 71.51 11.60
N GLU A 149 3.47 71.27 10.59
CA GLU A 149 4.23 72.32 9.91
C GLU A 149 3.28 73.31 9.22
N ARG A 150 2.28 72.82 8.47
CA ARG A 150 1.26 73.64 7.83
C ARG A 150 0.52 74.52 8.84
N VAL A 151 0.03 73.95 9.93
CA VAL A 151 -0.65 74.69 11.01
C VAL A 151 0.30 75.69 11.68
N GLY A 152 1.57 75.34 11.85
CA GLY A 152 2.61 76.23 12.38
C GLY A 152 2.80 77.48 11.51
N VAL A 153 2.89 77.30 10.19
CA VAL A 153 2.97 78.41 9.22
C VAL A 153 1.68 79.24 9.25
N LEU A 154 0.51 78.62 9.27
CA LEU A 154 -0.78 79.32 9.33
C LEU A 154 -0.93 80.17 10.60
N LYS A 155 -0.46 79.70 11.77
CA LYS A 155 -0.52 80.48 13.01
C LYS A 155 0.26 81.79 12.95
N GLN A 156 1.26 81.90 12.09
CA GLN A 156 2.09 83.09 11.91
C GLN A 156 1.54 84.01 10.80
N ALA A 157 0.56 83.56 10.02
CA ALA A 157 0.01 84.33 8.92
C ALA A 157 -0.96 85.43 9.42
N PRO A 158 -0.95 86.63 8.82
CA PRO A 158 -1.92 87.66 9.14
C PRO A 158 -3.37 87.21 8.88
N PRO A 159 -4.37 87.70 9.65
CA PRO A 159 -5.77 87.29 9.52
C PRO A 159 -6.35 87.40 8.11
N GLY A 160 -5.96 88.44 7.35
CA GLY A 160 -6.39 88.61 5.96
C GLY A 160 -5.89 87.51 5.01
N VAL A 161 -4.69 86.98 5.23
CA VAL A 161 -4.12 85.88 4.42
C VAL A 161 -4.83 84.57 4.74
N LEU A 162 -5.13 84.31 6.02
CA LEU A 162 -5.91 83.14 6.44
C LEU A 162 -7.30 83.12 5.82
N LEU A 163 -7.96 84.27 5.78
CA LEU A 163 -9.29 84.39 5.21
C LEU A 163 -9.28 84.26 3.68
N ALA A 164 -8.25 84.79 2.99
CA ALA A 164 -8.05 84.58 1.57
C ALA A 164 -7.81 83.10 1.22
N MET A 165 -6.98 82.39 2.01
CA MET A 165 -6.75 80.96 1.84
C MET A 165 -8.01 80.14 2.11
N ALA A 166 -8.79 80.48 3.14
CA ALA A 166 -10.07 79.83 3.44
C ALA A 166 -11.10 80.04 2.32
N ALA A 167 -11.18 81.25 1.76
CA ALA A 167 -12.01 81.54 0.60
C ALA A 167 -11.58 80.75 -0.64
N GLN A 168 -10.27 80.57 -0.85
CA GLN A 168 -9.72 79.76 -1.94
C GLN A 168 -10.05 78.26 -1.77
N GLU A 169 -9.89 77.71 -0.57
CA GLU A 169 -10.23 76.30 -0.29
C GLU A 169 -11.74 76.06 -0.42
N LEU A 170 -12.55 77.02 0.06
CA LEU A 170 -14.00 76.97 -0.08
C LEU A 170 -14.41 77.05 -1.56
N ALA A 171 -13.80 77.93 -2.36
CA ALA A 171 -14.08 78.03 -3.80
C ALA A 171 -13.80 76.70 -4.54
N GLY A 172 -12.77 75.96 -4.15
CA GLY A 172 -12.50 74.62 -4.67
C GLY A 172 -13.59 73.60 -4.31
N LYS A 173 -14.12 73.65 -3.08
CA LYS A 173 -15.20 72.76 -2.59
C LYS A 173 -16.60 73.17 -3.05
N ILE A 174 -16.82 74.45 -3.36
CA ILE A 174 -18.09 74.98 -3.86
C ILE A 174 -18.49 74.31 -5.18
N GLN A 175 -17.54 73.85 -5.99
CA GLN A 175 -17.85 73.08 -7.21
C GLN A 175 -18.63 71.77 -6.92
N THR A 176 -18.54 71.24 -5.70
CA THR A 176 -19.24 70.02 -5.28
C THR A 176 -20.54 70.32 -4.51
N ILE A 177 -20.72 71.55 -4.02
CA ILE A 177 -21.86 71.96 -3.19
C ILE A 177 -22.85 72.74 -4.07
N GLN A 178 -24.03 72.17 -4.32
CA GLN A 178 -24.99 72.71 -5.29
C GLN A 178 -25.71 74.00 -4.84
N HIS A 179 -25.87 74.26 -3.54
CA HIS A 179 -26.55 75.45 -3.02
C HIS A 179 -25.91 75.93 -1.71
N LEU A 180 -25.58 77.23 -1.62
CA LEU A 180 -25.07 77.88 -0.42
C LEU A 180 -25.92 79.13 -0.13
N ASN A 181 -26.67 79.13 0.97
CA ASN A 181 -27.50 80.25 1.39
C ASN A 181 -26.70 81.17 2.32
N LEU A 182 -26.18 82.27 1.79
CA LEU A 182 -25.50 83.31 2.55
C LEU A 182 -26.45 84.51 2.74
N THR A 183 -26.64 84.93 3.99
CA THR A 183 -27.47 86.09 4.32
C THR A 183 -26.70 87.38 4.04
N PRO A 184 -27.31 88.41 3.42
CA PRO A 184 -26.61 89.65 3.05
C PRO A 184 -25.94 90.40 4.22
N ASP A 185 -26.51 90.32 5.42
CA ASP A 185 -25.97 91.00 6.61
C ASP A 185 -24.66 90.36 7.09
N LEU A 186 -24.56 89.02 7.06
CA LEU A 186 -23.32 88.31 7.40
C LEU A 186 -22.19 88.64 6.41
N LEU A 187 -22.50 88.80 5.13
CA LEU A 187 -21.52 89.22 4.12
C LEU A 187 -21.05 90.66 4.34
N ARG A 188 -21.97 91.57 4.70
CA ARG A 188 -21.64 92.98 4.96
C ARG A 188 -20.70 93.12 6.15
N ASP A 189 -21.03 92.49 7.28
CA ASP A 189 -20.27 92.59 8.52
C ASP A 189 -18.87 91.97 8.38
N THR A 190 -18.77 90.80 7.76
CA THR A 190 -17.48 90.13 7.53
C THR A 190 -16.60 90.91 6.55
N PHE A 191 -17.16 91.42 5.45
CA PHE A 191 -16.39 92.20 4.46
C PHE A 191 -15.91 93.54 5.02
N GLN A 192 -16.72 94.21 5.85
CA GLN A 192 -16.31 95.43 6.56
C GLN A 192 -15.20 95.15 7.59
N GLN A 193 -15.26 94.03 8.30
CA GLN A 193 -14.25 93.64 9.28
C GLN A 193 -12.91 93.30 8.62
N ILE A 194 -12.91 92.61 7.47
CA ILE A 194 -11.71 92.34 6.66
C ILE A 194 -11.05 93.64 6.17
N LEU A 195 -11.85 94.59 5.69
CA LEU A 195 -11.36 95.90 5.24
C LEU A 195 -10.79 96.74 6.40
N ARG A 196 -11.30 96.56 7.62
CA ARG A 196 -10.77 97.21 8.83
C ARG A 196 -9.44 96.60 9.26
N ASP A 197 -9.37 95.28 9.38
CA ASP A 197 -8.19 94.58 9.91
C ASP A 197 -7.02 94.56 8.91
N GLY A 198 -7.29 94.63 7.61
CA GLY A 198 -6.27 94.80 6.56
C GLY A 198 -5.54 96.15 6.59
N THR A 199 -6.04 97.15 7.33
CA THR A 199 -5.42 98.48 7.44
C THR A 199 -4.45 98.64 8.63
N LEU A 200 -4.35 97.65 9.54
CA LEU A 200 -3.47 97.69 10.71
C LEU A 200 -2.15 96.90 10.57
N ALA A 201 -1.91 96.25 9.43
CA ALA A 201 -0.62 95.62 9.12
C ALA A 201 0.27 96.57 8.30
N SER A 202 0.67 97.69 8.90
CA SER A 202 1.77 98.52 8.39
C SER A 202 2.78 98.73 9.52
N PRO A 203 4.01 98.19 9.46
CA PRO A 203 5.04 98.52 10.44
C PRO A 203 5.62 99.89 10.04
N GLY A 204 5.09 100.94 10.66
CA GLY A 204 5.67 102.28 10.60
C GLY A 204 6.65 102.53 11.76
N GLY A 205 7.89 102.91 11.42
CA GLY A 205 8.82 103.69 12.26
C GLY A 205 10.04 102.93 12.76
N GLY A 206 11.30 103.36 12.60
CA GLY A 206 11.84 104.58 12.02
C GLY A 206 13.37 104.68 12.25
N VAL A 207 14.02 105.40 11.33
CA VAL A 207 15.17 106.33 11.48
C VAL A 207 16.51 105.83 12.07
N GLY A 208 17.57 106.02 11.27
CA GLY A 208 18.96 106.15 11.72
C GLY A 208 19.87 106.68 10.60
N GLU A 209 20.08 108.01 10.54
CA GLU A 209 21.13 108.66 9.76
C GLU A 209 22.53 108.18 10.16
N ARG A 210 23.47 108.15 9.20
CA ARG A 210 24.77 108.88 9.15
C ARG A 210 25.83 108.09 8.38
N GLY A 211 26.45 108.75 7.39
CA GLY A 211 27.65 108.31 6.69
C GLY A 211 27.55 108.46 5.19
#